data_AF-A0A7F8QX11-F1
#
_entry.id   AF-A0A7F8QX11-F1
#
_cell.length_a   1.000
_cell.length_b   1.000
_cell.length_c   1.000
_cell.angle_alpha   90.00
_cell.angle_beta   90.00
_cell.angle_gamma   90.00
#
_symmetry.space_group_name_H-M   'P 1'
#
loop_
_entity.id
_entity.type
_entity.pdbx_description
1 polymer ?
#
loop_
_entity_poly.entity_id
_entity_poly.type
_entity_poly.pdbx_seq_one_letter_code
_entity_poly.pdbx_strand_id
1 'polypeptide(L)'
;MEAAHPVSLSRPSPELSPNLPLLPFSPFRCSTLSKCCHAMVAVIYPFTWQHTYIPVLPPAMIDIVCSPTPFLIGLLTSSLPLLRELPLEEVLVVDLVNNRFLRQMDDEDSILPRKLQVALEHILEQRNDLASDQDEGPPDCKHGPESSPLNEVVSEAFVRFFVEIVGHYSLFLTAGEREERTLQREAFRKAVSSKSLRRFLEVFMETQTFRGFIQERELRRQDAKGLFEVRAQEYLETLPSGEHSGVNKFLKGLGNKMKFLHKK
;
A
#
# COMPACT_ATOMS: atom_id res chain seq x y z
N MET A 1 -16.22 -11.84 74.68
CA MET A 1 -16.79 -11.31 73.43
C MET A 1 -16.70 -9.80 73.54
N GLU A 2 -15.54 -9.23 73.20
CA GLU A 2 -15.39 -7.80 72.99
C GLU A 2 -14.23 -7.58 72.01
N ALA A 3 -14.48 -6.73 71.03
CA ALA A 3 -13.85 -6.76 69.72
C ALA A 3 -12.51 -6.00 69.69
N ALA A 4 -11.58 -6.52 68.88
CA ALA A 4 -10.34 -5.86 68.53
C ALA A 4 -10.60 -4.60 67.67
N HIS A 5 -10.03 -3.47 68.07
CA HIS A 5 -9.93 -2.26 67.26
C HIS A 5 -8.86 -2.41 66.15
N PRO A 6 -9.15 -2.06 64.88
CA PRO A 6 -8.10 -1.97 63.87
C PRO A 6 -7.38 -0.61 63.93
N VAL A 7 -6.06 -0.66 64.01
CA VAL A 7 -5.16 0.49 63.84
C VAL A 7 -5.14 0.86 62.35
N SER A 8 -5.62 2.06 62.01
CA SER A 8 -5.50 2.63 60.67
C SER A 8 -4.04 2.99 60.36
N LEU A 9 -3.40 2.22 59.47
CA LEU A 9 -2.17 2.65 58.81
C LEU A 9 -2.51 3.71 57.76
N SER A 10 -2.23 4.98 58.07
CA SER A 10 -2.19 6.07 57.10
C SER A 10 -1.03 5.82 56.12
N ARG A 11 -1.34 5.43 54.88
CA ARG A 11 -0.36 5.48 53.78
C ARG A 11 -0.05 6.95 53.45
N PRO A 12 1.22 7.34 53.26
CA PRO A 12 1.54 8.65 52.71
C PRO A 12 1.11 8.67 51.24
N SER A 13 0.33 9.69 50.87
CA SER A 13 -0.01 10.03 49.50
C SER A 13 1.27 10.32 48.71
N PRO A 14 1.44 9.84 47.46
CA PRO A 14 2.48 10.35 46.60
C PRO A 14 2.09 11.75 46.15
N GLU A 15 2.77 12.78 46.66
CA GLU A 15 2.70 14.12 46.09
C GLU A 15 3.21 14.06 44.64
N LEU A 16 2.27 14.20 43.71
CA LEU A 16 2.55 14.38 42.30
C LEU A 16 3.21 15.76 42.13
N SER A 17 4.52 15.77 41.88
CA SER A 17 5.23 17.00 41.49
C SER A 17 4.63 17.55 40.19
N PRO A 18 4.18 18.82 40.12
CA PRO A 18 3.41 19.32 38.98
C PRO A 18 4.24 19.87 37.81
N ASN A 19 5.52 19.48 37.66
CA ASN A 19 6.42 20.09 36.67
C ASN A 19 7.17 19.08 35.79
N LEU A 20 6.47 18.07 35.26
CA LEU A 20 6.93 17.41 34.05
C LEU A 20 6.05 17.90 32.89
N PRO A 21 6.61 18.53 31.84
CA PRO A 21 5.84 18.82 30.65
C PRO A 21 5.46 17.48 30.01
N LEU A 22 4.26 17.00 30.32
CA LEU A 22 3.60 15.97 29.53
C LEU A 22 3.41 16.57 28.15
N LEU A 23 4.34 16.30 27.23
CA LEU A 23 4.14 16.53 25.80
C LEU A 23 2.77 15.93 25.46
N PRO A 24 1.81 16.72 24.96
CA PRO A 24 0.53 16.18 24.57
C PRO A 24 0.79 15.21 23.41
N PHE A 25 0.87 13.92 23.71
CA PHE A 25 0.73 12.87 22.72
C PHE A 25 -0.68 13.02 22.17
N SER A 26 -0.85 13.81 21.11
CA SER A 26 -2.13 13.91 20.42
C SER A 26 -2.38 12.55 19.75
N PRO A 27 -3.32 11.72 20.24
CA PRO A 27 -3.58 10.40 19.65
C PRO A 27 -4.06 10.51 18.19
N PHE A 28 -4.62 11.68 17.84
CA PHE A 28 -5.08 12.02 16.50
C PHE A 28 -3.97 11.95 15.44
N ARG A 29 -2.71 12.29 15.79
CA ARG A 29 -1.61 12.36 14.80
C ARG A 29 -0.91 11.02 14.58
N CYS A 30 -0.78 10.19 15.61
CA CYS A 30 -0.28 8.82 15.48
C CYS A 30 -1.25 7.93 14.68
N SER A 31 -2.57 8.14 14.84
CA SER A 31 -3.57 7.32 14.14
C SER A 31 -3.55 7.54 12.63
N THR A 32 -3.41 8.78 12.15
CA THR A 32 -3.31 9.06 10.69
C THR A 32 -2.02 8.50 10.11
N LEU A 33 -0.87 8.73 10.77
CA LEU A 33 0.42 8.24 10.30
C LEU A 33 0.43 6.72 10.13
N SER A 34 -0.01 5.99 11.15
CA SER A 34 -0.10 4.53 11.11
C SER A 34 -1.07 4.05 10.02
N LYS A 35 -2.25 4.67 9.91
CA LYS A 35 -3.22 4.36 8.83
C LYS A 35 -2.63 4.56 7.44
N CYS A 36 -1.87 5.63 7.21
CA CYS A 36 -1.19 5.88 5.94
C CYS A 36 -0.16 4.79 5.63
N CYS A 37 0.67 4.40 6.61
CA CYS A 37 1.62 3.30 6.46
C CYS A 37 0.91 1.99 6.10
N HIS A 38 -0.17 1.65 6.80
CA HIS A 38 -0.96 0.45 6.50
C HIS A 38 -1.61 0.51 5.12
N ALA A 39 -2.16 1.67 4.73
CA ALA A 39 -2.73 1.88 3.41
C ALA A 39 -1.68 1.69 2.30
N MET A 40 -0.45 2.21 2.49
CA MET A 40 0.66 2.02 1.54
C MET A 40 1.00 0.53 1.34
N VAL A 41 1.04 -0.25 2.42
CA VAL A 41 1.27 -1.70 2.32
C VAL A 41 0.06 -2.42 1.70
N ALA A 42 -1.16 -1.93 1.93
CA ALA A 42 -2.35 -2.53 1.34
C ALA A 42 -2.47 -2.28 -0.17
N VAL A 43 -2.12 -1.08 -0.65
CA VAL A 43 -2.25 -0.74 -2.09
C VAL A 43 -1.25 -1.49 -2.97
N ILE A 44 -0.17 -2.04 -2.42
CA ILE A 44 0.76 -2.89 -3.17
C ILE A 44 0.27 -4.32 -3.36
N TYR A 45 -0.94 -4.68 -2.89
CA TYR A 45 -1.56 -5.97 -3.19
C TYR A 45 -1.55 -6.23 -4.72
N PRO A 46 -1.12 -7.42 -5.20
CA PRO A 46 -0.99 -8.71 -4.51
C PRO A 46 0.35 -8.95 -3.80
N PHE A 47 1.23 -7.96 -3.81
CA PHE A 47 2.54 -8.12 -3.22
C PHE A 47 2.53 -7.84 -1.72
N THR A 48 3.53 -8.37 -1.02
CA THR A 48 3.75 -8.11 0.41
C THR A 48 5.06 -7.37 0.58
N TRP A 49 5.06 -6.30 1.38
CA TRP A 49 6.27 -5.58 1.74
C TRP A 49 7.21 -6.50 2.53
N GLN A 50 8.46 -6.65 2.07
CA GLN A 50 9.43 -7.60 2.64
C GLN A 50 10.49 -6.96 3.53
N HIS A 51 10.48 -5.63 3.66
CA HIS A 51 11.53 -4.90 4.36
C HIS A 51 11.04 -4.28 5.68
N THR A 52 11.92 -3.53 6.34
CA THR A 52 11.61 -2.85 7.60
C THR A 52 10.33 -2.01 7.46
N TYR A 53 9.37 -2.28 8.34
CA TYR A 53 8.08 -1.60 8.40
C TYR A 53 7.81 -1.16 9.83
N ILE A 54 7.85 0.15 10.07
CA ILE A 54 7.65 0.74 11.40
C ILE A 54 6.64 1.88 11.27
N PRO A 55 5.33 1.64 11.47
CA PRO A 55 4.29 2.64 11.27
C PRO A 55 4.46 3.92 12.10
N VAL A 56 5.10 3.80 13.28
CA VAL A 56 5.44 4.92 14.14
C VAL A 56 6.79 4.62 14.79
N LEU A 57 7.85 5.32 14.37
CA LEU A 57 9.19 5.15 14.92
C LEU A 57 9.36 5.98 16.21
N PRO A 58 9.84 5.37 17.31
CA PRO A 58 10.27 6.12 18.47
C PRO A 58 11.47 7.03 18.15
N PRO A 59 11.53 8.28 18.65
CA PRO A 59 12.65 9.19 18.37
C PRO A 59 14.03 8.64 18.76
N ALA A 60 14.09 7.80 19.80
CA ALA A 60 15.31 7.16 20.27
C ALA A 60 15.91 6.15 19.27
N MET A 61 15.18 5.78 18.22
CA MET A 61 15.60 4.83 17.19
C MET A 61 15.71 5.51 15.81
N ILE A 62 15.82 6.84 15.77
CA ILE A 62 15.80 7.60 14.51
C ILE A 62 16.88 7.12 13.54
N ASP A 63 18.05 6.71 14.02
CA ASP A 63 19.19 6.24 13.20
C ASP A 63 18.87 5.06 12.27
N ILE A 64 17.77 4.32 12.52
CA ILE A 64 17.30 3.25 11.62
C ILE A 64 17.04 3.77 10.19
N VAL A 65 16.68 5.04 10.03
CA VAL A 65 16.45 5.66 8.70
C VAL A 65 17.72 5.76 7.85
N CYS A 66 18.90 5.56 8.43
CA CYS A 66 20.17 5.47 7.72
C CYS A 66 20.47 4.05 7.19
N SER A 67 19.53 3.11 7.33
CA SER A 67 19.70 1.74 6.83
C SER A 67 19.88 1.72 5.30
N PRO A 68 20.81 0.91 4.76
CA PRO A 68 21.00 0.76 3.32
C PRO A 68 19.92 -0.10 2.65
N THR A 69 19.08 -0.79 3.43
CA THR A 69 17.96 -1.58 2.90
C THR A 69 16.71 -0.72 2.80
N PRO A 70 15.80 -0.97 1.83
CA PRO A 70 14.53 -0.26 1.77
C PRO A 70 13.77 -0.33 3.10
N PHE A 71 12.99 0.71 3.41
CA PHE A 71 12.16 0.75 4.61
C PHE A 71 10.92 1.60 4.38
N LEU A 72 9.87 1.33 5.16
CA LEU A 72 8.68 2.16 5.26
C LEU A 72 8.47 2.51 6.73
N ILE A 73 8.73 3.77 7.06
CA ILE A 73 8.78 4.24 8.45
C ILE A 73 7.94 5.50 8.59
N GLY A 74 7.05 5.52 9.58
CA GLY A 74 6.31 6.71 9.96
C GLY A 74 7.06 7.50 11.03
N LEU A 75 7.29 8.79 10.77
CA LEU A 75 7.95 9.70 11.69
C LEU A 75 6.97 10.75 12.23
N LEU A 76 7.03 10.99 13.55
CA LEU A 76 6.33 12.12 14.14
C LEU A 76 7.02 13.43 13.76
N THR A 77 6.26 14.51 13.60
CA THR A 77 6.80 15.84 13.26
C THR A 77 7.86 16.32 14.25
N SER A 78 7.77 15.92 15.52
CA SER A 78 8.79 16.21 16.54
C SER A 78 10.16 15.60 16.24
N SER A 79 10.24 14.58 15.39
CA SER A 79 11.49 13.91 14.99
C SER A 79 12.14 14.51 13.74
N LEU A 80 11.46 15.45 13.06
CA LEU A 80 12.00 16.11 11.85
C LEU A 80 13.30 16.90 12.08
N PRO A 81 13.51 17.59 13.22
CA PRO A 81 14.81 18.22 13.49
C PRO A 81 15.95 17.21 13.54
N LEU A 82 15.77 16.08 14.24
CA LEU A 82 16.77 15.01 14.30
C LEU A 82 17.04 14.40 12.92
N LEU A 83 15.99 14.19 12.12
CA LEU A 83 16.10 13.67 10.76
C LEU A 83 17.02 14.53 9.86
N ARG A 84 17.04 15.85 10.05
CA ARG A 84 17.86 16.78 9.26
C ARG A 84 19.35 16.71 9.59
N GLU A 85 19.70 16.19 10.77
CA GLU A 85 21.08 16.05 11.22
C GLU A 85 21.72 14.75 10.69
N LEU A 86 20.90 13.82 10.17
CA LEU A 86 21.36 12.52 9.68
C LEU A 86 21.83 12.58 8.22
N PRO A 87 22.87 11.80 7.85
CA PRO A 87 23.37 11.70 6.49
C PRO A 87 22.44 10.81 5.63
N LEU A 88 21.28 11.34 5.28
CA LEU A 88 20.36 10.67 4.37
C LEU A 88 20.82 10.92 2.92
N GLU A 89 20.90 9.86 2.10
CA GLU A 89 21.20 9.99 0.67
C GLU A 89 19.96 9.62 -0.15
N GLU A 90 19.51 8.36 -0.09
CA GLU A 90 18.44 7.81 -0.94
C GLU A 90 17.13 7.57 -0.16
N VAL A 91 16.50 8.65 0.34
CA VAL A 91 15.27 8.56 1.13
C VAL A 91 14.19 9.50 0.61
N LEU A 92 13.01 8.96 0.28
CA LEU A 92 11.81 9.76 -0.01
C LEU A 92 11.16 10.19 1.31
N VAL A 93 10.91 11.50 1.49
CA VAL A 93 10.29 12.03 2.72
C VAL A 93 9.03 12.80 2.36
N VAL A 94 7.89 12.37 2.92
CA VAL A 94 6.56 12.95 2.66
C VAL A 94 6.01 13.59 3.94
N ASP A 95 5.60 14.85 3.85
CA ASP A 95 4.84 15.54 4.89
C ASP A 95 3.34 15.36 4.64
N LEU A 96 2.74 14.46 5.42
CA LEU A 96 1.30 14.15 5.37
C LEU A 96 0.41 15.30 5.86
N VAL A 97 0.94 16.24 6.65
CA VAL A 97 0.14 17.37 7.18
C VAL A 97 -0.02 18.44 6.11
N ASN A 98 1.05 18.75 5.39
CA ASN A 98 1.08 19.79 4.37
C ASN A 98 0.94 19.25 2.94
N ASN A 99 0.73 17.92 2.79
CA ASN A 99 0.62 17.22 1.51
C ASN A 99 1.73 17.58 0.52
N ARG A 100 2.99 17.47 0.96
CA ARG A 100 4.15 17.80 0.13
C ARG A 100 5.31 16.86 0.35
N PHE A 101 6.17 16.73 -0.66
CA PHE A 101 7.47 16.11 -0.49
C PHE A 101 8.44 17.07 0.20
N LEU A 102 9.17 16.56 1.18
CA LEU A 102 10.31 17.22 1.82
C LEU A 102 11.63 16.82 1.15
N ARG A 103 11.67 15.61 0.55
CA ARG A 103 12.78 15.07 -0.21
C ARG A 103 12.25 14.11 -1.27
N GLN A 104 12.80 14.15 -2.48
CA GLN A 104 12.42 13.36 -3.67
C GLN A 104 13.67 12.74 -4.30
N MET A 105 13.49 11.70 -5.11
CA MET A 105 14.54 10.95 -5.81
C MET A 105 14.69 11.36 -7.29
N ASP A 106 13.83 12.27 -7.77
CA ASP A 106 13.81 12.86 -9.12
C ASP A 106 13.56 11.84 -10.27
N ASP A 107 13.09 10.64 -9.94
CA ASP A 107 12.73 9.59 -10.90
C ASP A 107 11.24 9.22 -10.89
N GLU A 108 10.44 9.84 -10.01
CA GLU A 108 9.05 9.51 -9.72
C GLU A 108 8.14 9.60 -10.97
N ASP A 109 8.39 10.58 -11.84
CA ASP A 109 7.63 10.80 -13.08
C ASP A 109 8.02 9.85 -14.23
N SER A 110 9.11 9.10 -14.05
CA SER A 110 9.75 8.31 -15.11
C SER A 110 9.76 6.80 -14.83
N ILE A 111 9.60 6.42 -13.57
CA ILE A 111 9.68 5.02 -13.13
C ILE A 111 8.48 4.21 -13.62
N LEU A 112 7.27 4.78 -13.61
CA LEU A 112 6.05 4.07 -13.99
C LEU A 112 5.77 4.13 -15.50
N PRO A 113 5.15 3.08 -16.08
CA PRO A 113 4.67 3.15 -17.46
C PRO A 113 3.58 4.23 -17.60
N ARG A 114 3.88 5.33 -18.30
CA ARG A 114 3.02 6.54 -18.39
C ARG A 114 1.53 6.27 -18.65
N LYS A 115 1.21 5.29 -19.50
CA LYS A 115 -0.20 4.94 -19.80
C LYS A 115 -0.94 4.38 -18.58
N LEU A 116 -0.25 3.58 -17.75
CA LEU A 116 -0.81 3.01 -16.52
C LEU A 116 -0.85 4.05 -15.40
N GLN A 117 0.16 4.92 -15.34
CA GLN A 117 0.21 6.04 -14.40
C GLN A 117 -0.99 6.99 -14.62
N VAL A 118 -1.16 7.53 -15.83
CA VAL A 118 -2.27 8.45 -16.16
C VAL A 118 -3.63 7.81 -15.90
N ALA A 119 -3.75 6.52 -16.21
CA ALA A 119 -4.93 5.71 -15.93
C ALA A 119 -5.26 5.63 -14.43
N LEU A 120 -4.24 5.42 -13.59
CA LEU A 120 -4.38 5.35 -12.14
C LEU A 120 -4.71 6.74 -11.55
N GLU A 121 -3.96 7.77 -11.95
CA GLU A 121 -4.19 9.17 -11.55
C GLU A 121 -5.64 9.58 -11.85
N HIS A 122 -6.13 9.30 -13.05
CA HIS A 122 -7.50 9.63 -13.45
C HIS A 122 -8.58 8.96 -12.58
N ILE A 123 -8.36 7.72 -12.10
CA ILE A 123 -9.31 7.07 -11.18
C ILE A 123 -9.26 7.73 -9.80
N LEU A 124 -8.06 8.05 -9.33
CA LEU A 124 -7.87 8.66 -8.02
C LEU A 124 -8.43 10.09 -7.97
N GLU A 125 -8.29 10.85 -9.05
CA GLU A 125 -8.89 12.19 -9.24
C GLU A 125 -10.43 12.11 -9.22
N GLN A 126 -11.03 11.21 -10.03
CA GLN A 126 -12.48 11.01 -10.01
C GLN A 126 -13.02 10.64 -8.63
N ARG A 127 -12.26 9.86 -7.86
CA ARG A 127 -12.60 9.54 -6.47
C ARG A 127 -12.56 10.77 -5.56
N ASN A 128 -11.63 11.69 -5.80
CA ASN A 128 -11.53 12.94 -5.04
C ASN A 128 -12.75 13.84 -5.30
N ASP A 129 -13.20 13.92 -6.54
CA ASP A 129 -14.40 14.68 -6.93
C ASP A 129 -15.65 14.09 -6.24
N LEU A 130 -15.86 12.77 -6.33
CA LEU A 130 -16.99 12.07 -5.70
C LEU A 130 -16.99 12.10 -4.18
N ALA A 131 -15.83 12.26 -3.55
CA ALA A 131 -15.71 12.40 -2.10
C ALA A 131 -16.04 13.83 -1.65
N SER A 132 -15.71 14.83 -2.48
CA SER A 132 -16.00 16.24 -2.20
C SER A 132 -17.50 16.54 -2.25
N ASP A 133 -18.25 15.81 -3.08
CA ASP A 133 -19.71 15.95 -3.21
C ASP A 133 -20.52 15.31 -2.05
N GLN A 134 -19.91 14.42 -1.25
CA GLN A 134 -20.60 13.71 -0.15
C GLN A 134 -20.60 14.45 1.19
N ASP A 135 -19.85 15.55 1.33
CA ASP A 135 -19.73 16.32 2.58
C ASP A 135 -20.94 17.24 2.84
N GLU A 136 -21.91 17.31 1.91
CA GLU A 136 -23.13 18.15 1.97
C GLU A 136 -24.43 17.34 2.20
N GLY A 137 -24.34 16.11 2.74
CA GLY A 137 -25.49 15.24 3.03
C GLY A 137 -25.87 15.17 4.51
N PRO A 138 -27.17 14.99 4.87
CA PRO A 138 -27.61 14.96 6.27
C PRO A 138 -27.04 13.74 7.02
N PRO A 139 -26.81 13.84 8.35
CA PRO A 139 -25.99 12.90 9.13
C PRO A 139 -26.68 11.57 9.49
N ASP A 140 -27.79 11.21 8.84
CA ASP A 140 -28.60 10.05 9.19
C ASP A 140 -28.50 8.93 8.15
N CYS A 141 -27.34 8.26 8.10
CA CYS A 141 -27.25 6.89 7.60
C CYS A 141 -26.15 6.13 8.36
N LYS A 142 -26.58 5.26 9.29
CA LYS A 142 -25.73 4.30 10.00
C LYS A 142 -25.07 3.34 9.00
N HIS A 143 -23.89 3.67 8.51
CA HIS A 143 -23.02 2.74 7.81
C HIS A 143 -22.19 1.99 8.85
N GLY A 144 -22.18 0.65 8.76
CA GLY A 144 -21.32 -0.19 9.59
C GLY A 144 -19.83 0.11 9.38
N PRO A 145 -18.92 -0.49 10.18
CA PRO A 145 -17.51 -0.08 10.23
C PRO A 145 -16.67 -0.41 8.99
N GLU A 146 -17.19 -1.09 7.97
CA GLU A 146 -16.37 -1.79 7.00
C GLU A 146 -16.86 -1.52 5.56
N SER A 147 -15.97 -0.99 4.71
CA SER A 147 -16.12 -0.65 3.28
C SER A 147 -16.92 0.62 2.95
N SER A 148 -16.22 1.76 2.85
CA SER A 148 -16.73 2.87 2.02
C SER A 148 -16.62 2.44 0.54
N PRO A 149 -17.60 2.75 -0.32
CA PRO A 149 -17.52 2.44 -1.76
C PRO A 149 -16.28 3.07 -2.41
N LEU A 150 -15.77 4.15 -1.82
CA LEU A 150 -14.53 4.82 -2.23
C LEU A 150 -13.28 3.95 -2.01
N ASN A 151 -13.23 3.17 -0.92
CA ASN A 151 -12.11 2.28 -0.64
C ASN A 151 -12.07 1.11 -1.63
N GLU A 152 -13.24 0.62 -2.07
CA GLU A 152 -13.33 -0.40 -3.11
C GLU A 152 -12.81 0.12 -4.45
N VAL A 153 -13.17 1.35 -4.84
CA VAL A 153 -12.69 1.96 -6.09
C VAL A 153 -11.16 2.07 -6.09
N VAL A 154 -10.57 2.55 -4.99
CA VAL A 154 -9.10 2.69 -4.90
C VAL A 154 -8.41 1.33 -4.90
N SER A 155 -8.85 0.39 -4.06
CA SER A 155 -8.24 -0.94 -4.02
C SER A 155 -8.35 -1.66 -5.37
N GLU A 156 -9.51 -1.59 -6.03
CA GLU A 156 -9.72 -2.13 -7.37
C GLU A 156 -8.83 -1.48 -8.43
N ALA A 157 -8.57 -0.17 -8.35
CA ALA A 157 -7.67 0.53 -9.27
C ALA A 157 -6.23 -0.02 -9.17
N PHE A 158 -5.72 -0.20 -7.95
CA PHE A 158 -4.40 -0.77 -7.71
C PHE A 158 -4.32 -2.26 -8.11
N VAL A 159 -5.35 -3.06 -7.81
CA VAL A 159 -5.42 -4.46 -8.27
C VAL A 159 -5.32 -4.52 -9.80
N ARG A 160 -6.10 -3.71 -10.51
CA ARG A 160 -6.07 -3.65 -11.98
C ARG A 160 -4.72 -3.20 -12.52
N PHE A 161 -4.11 -2.21 -11.87
CA PHE A 161 -2.78 -1.74 -12.22
C PHE A 161 -1.77 -2.90 -12.17
N PHE A 162 -1.75 -3.70 -11.10
CA PHE A 162 -0.86 -4.85 -11.01
C PHE A 162 -1.25 -6.02 -11.92
N VAL A 163 -2.54 -6.24 -12.17
CA VAL A 163 -2.99 -7.25 -13.15
C VAL A 163 -2.47 -6.94 -14.55
N GLU A 164 -2.45 -5.68 -14.98
CA GLU A 164 -1.90 -5.29 -16.29
C GLU A 164 -0.37 -5.48 -16.36
N ILE A 165 0.32 -5.34 -15.23
CA ILE A 165 1.79 -5.45 -15.17
C ILE A 165 2.23 -6.91 -15.11
N VAL A 166 1.61 -7.70 -14.23
CA VAL A 166 2.07 -9.05 -13.89
C VAL A 166 1.00 -10.12 -14.04
N GLY A 167 -0.24 -9.82 -14.41
CA GLY A 167 -1.36 -10.78 -14.43
C GLY A 167 -1.16 -11.97 -15.37
N HIS A 168 -0.31 -11.82 -16.40
CA HIS A 168 0.05 -12.91 -17.31
C HIS A 168 1.14 -13.85 -16.79
N TYR A 169 1.65 -13.66 -15.55
CA TYR A 169 2.74 -14.46 -14.99
C TYR A 169 2.49 -15.98 -15.06
N SER A 170 1.23 -16.40 -14.90
CA SER A 170 0.84 -17.82 -14.86
C SER A 170 1.14 -18.56 -16.17
N LEU A 171 1.16 -17.86 -17.30
CA LEU A 171 1.52 -18.41 -18.61
C LEU A 171 3.02 -18.75 -18.73
N PHE A 172 3.84 -18.23 -17.81
CA PHE A 172 5.30 -18.36 -17.83
C PHE A 172 5.83 -19.14 -16.62
N LEU A 173 4.95 -19.72 -15.81
CA LEU A 173 5.31 -20.65 -14.75
C LEU A 173 5.38 -22.06 -15.33
N THR A 174 6.60 -22.61 -15.46
CA THR A 174 6.81 -23.96 -15.99
C THR A 174 7.10 -24.94 -14.87
N ALA A 175 6.56 -26.16 -14.97
CA ALA A 175 6.88 -27.25 -14.07
C ALA A 175 8.31 -27.76 -14.37
N GLY A 176 9.17 -27.72 -13.37
CA GLY A 176 10.49 -28.34 -13.40
C GLY A 176 10.44 -29.83 -13.04
N GLU A 177 11.58 -30.50 -13.21
CA GLU A 177 11.72 -31.96 -13.04
C GLU A 177 11.43 -32.47 -11.61
N ARG A 178 11.42 -31.59 -10.60
CA ARG A 178 11.25 -31.92 -9.17
C ARG A 178 9.94 -31.40 -8.56
N GLU A 179 8.88 -31.26 -9.35
CA GLU A 179 7.62 -30.57 -8.96
C GLU A 179 7.79 -29.08 -8.60
N GLU A 180 8.98 -28.52 -8.81
CA GLU A 180 9.28 -27.12 -8.57
C GLU A 180 8.85 -26.30 -9.79
N ARG A 181 7.89 -25.39 -9.62
CA ARG A 181 7.53 -24.44 -10.67
C ARG A 181 8.55 -23.31 -10.68
N THR A 182 8.93 -22.86 -11.87
CA THR A 182 9.87 -21.75 -12.06
C THR A 182 9.33 -20.75 -13.06
N LEU A 183 9.51 -19.45 -12.80
CA LEU A 183 9.14 -18.40 -13.74
C LEU A 183 10.19 -18.25 -14.85
N GLN A 184 9.76 -18.37 -16.11
CA GLN A 184 10.55 -18.01 -17.28
C GLN A 184 10.67 -16.48 -17.42
N ARG A 185 11.60 -15.87 -16.68
CA ARG A 185 11.76 -14.42 -16.53
C ARG A 185 11.83 -13.68 -17.86
N GLU A 186 12.67 -14.13 -18.79
CA GLU A 186 12.90 -13.47 -20.07
C GLU A 186 11.66 -13.55 -20.97
N ALA A 187 10.99 -14.71 -20.98
CA ALA A 187 9.78 -14.93 -21.76
C ALA A 187 8.62 -14.08 -21.21
N PHE A 188 8.44 -14.07 -19.89
CA PHE A 188 7.45 -13.25 -19.19
C PHE A 188 7.61 -11.75 -19.51
N ARG A 189 8.85 -11.24 -19.47
CA ARG A 189 9.16 -9.86 -19.82
C ARG A 189 8.91 -9.58 -21.31
N LYS A 190 9.34 -10.47 -22.22
CA LYS A 190 9.21 -10.30 -23.67
C LYS A 190 7.78 -10.38 -24.18
N ALA A 191 6.89 -11.05 -23.44
CA ALA A 191 5.46 -11.17 -23.78
C ALA A 191 4.73 -9.82 -23.79
N VAL A 192 5.25 -8.83 -23.08
CA VAL A 192 4.68 -7.49 -23.05
C VAL A 192 5.09 -6.70 -24.30
N SER A 193 4.11 -6.26 -25.08
CA SER A 193 4.35 -5.45 -26.30
C SER A 193 4.89 -4.04 -25.98
N SER A 194 4.41 -3.42 -24.91
CA SER A 194 4.78 -2.05 -24.52
C SER A 194 6.24 -1.95 -24.08
N LYS A 195 7.02 -1.06 -24.72
CA LYS A 195 8.44 -0.84 -24.39
C LYS A 195 8.63 -0.23 -23.00
N SER A 196 7.76 0.70 -22.59
CA SER A 196 7.84 1.32 -21.26
C SER A 196 7.53 0.33 -20.15
N LEU A 197 6.50 -0.51 -20.34
CA LEU A 197 6.17 -1.56 -19.38
C LEU A 197 7.26 -2.63 -19.30
N ARG A 198 7.90 -2.98 -20.43
CA ARG A 198 9.08 -3.88 -20.43
C ARG A 198 10.25 -3.33 -19.62
N ARG A 199 10.54 -2.02 -19.75
CA ARG A 199 11.60 -1.35 -18.97
C ARG A 199 11.28 -1.33 -17.48
N PHE A 200 10.02 -1.02 -17.13
CA PHE A 200 9.57 -1.08 -15.74
C PHE A 200 9.70 -2.50 -15.17
N LEU A 201 9.22 -3.52 -15.90
CA LEU A 201 9.31 -4.92 -15.49
C LEU A 201 10.76 -5.37 -15.27
N GLU A 202 11.70 -4.93 -16.10
CA GLU A 202 13.12 -5.24 -15.95
C GLU A 202 13.65 -4.82 -14.57
N VAL A 203 13.28 -3.65 -14.07
CA VAL A 203 13.68 -3.19 -12.72
C VAL A 203 12.81 -3.84 -11.64
N PHE A 204 11.50 -3.88 -11.84
CA PHE A 204 10.55 -4.40 -10.85
C PHE A 204 10.78 -5.87 -10.50
N MET A 205 11.19 -6.68 -11.48
CA MET A 205 11.48 -8.10 -11.27
C MET A 205 12.72 -8.37 -10.41
N GLU A 206 13.57 -7.38 -10.16
CA GLU A 206 14.73 -7.47 -9.28
C GLU A 206 14.38 -7.19 -7.81
N THR A 207 13.18 -6.64 -7.54
CA THR A 207 12.72 -6.32 -6.19
C THR A 207 12.45 -7.58 -5.35
N GLN A 208 12.64 -7.48 -4.03
CA GLN A 208 12.25 -8.55 -3.09
C GLN A 208 10.74 -8.80 -3.11
N THR A 209 9.97 -7.74 -3.30
CA THR A 209 8.52 -7.77 -3.40
C THR A 209 8.05 -8.69 -4.54
N PHE A 210 8.63 -8.55 -5.74
CA PHE A 210 8.34 -9.44 -6.87
C PHE A 210 8.83 -10.88 -6.61
N ARG A 211 10.03 -11.03 -6.05
CA ARG A 211 10.60 -12.35 -5.72
C ARG A 211 9.67 -13.12 -4.78
N GLY A 212 9.21 -12.50 -3.69
CA GLY A 212 8.28 -13.11 -2.75
C GLY A 212 6.95 -13.50 -3.39
N PHE A 213 6.40 -12.64 -4.26
CA PHE A 213 5.18 -12.93 -5.01
C PHE A 213 5.29 -14.19 -5.87
N ILE A 214 6.40 -14.35 -6.59
CA ILE A 214 6.63 -15.53 -7.44
C ILE A 214 6.89 -16.78 -6.59
N GLN A 215 7.77 -16.69 -5.60
CA GLN A 215 8.12 -17.82 -4.73
C GLN A 215 6.89 -18.42 -4.04
N GLU A 216 5.98 -17.58 -3.55
CA GLU A 216 4.71 -18.02 -2.97
C GLU A 216 3.89 -18.86 -3.98
N ARG A 217 3.85 -18.43 -5.24
CA ARG A 217 3.10 -19.09 -6.32
C ARG A 217 3.78 -20.34 -6.86
N GLU A 218 5.10 -20.41 -6.76
CA GLU A 218 5.88 -21.62 -7.07
C GLU A 218 5.57 -22.72 -6.04
N LEU A 219 5.49 -22.37 -4.75
CA LEU A 219 5.24 -23.28 -3.62
C LEU A 219 3.77 -23.71 -3.46
N ARG A 220 2.79 -22.88 -3.86
CA ARG A 220 1.35 -23.14 -3.65
C ARG A 220 0.83 -24.38 -4.37
N ARG A 221 0.76 -25.54 -3.69
CA ARG A 221 -0.04 -26.70 -4.12
C ARG A 221 -1.50 -26.23 -4.20
N GLN A 222 -2.10 -26.24 -5.40
CA GLN A 222 -3.35 -25.56 -5.76
C GLN A 222 -4.49 -25.78 -4.74
N ASP A 223 -5.30 -24.74 -4.47
CA ASP A 223 -6.77 -24.83 -4.33
C ASP A 223 -7.47 -23.49 -4.00
N ALA A 224 -6.79 -22.51 -3.39
CA ALA A 224 -7.39 -21.20 -3.12
C ALA A 224 -6.93 -20.13 -4.14
N LYS A 225 -7.85 -19.68 -4.99
CA LYS A 225 -7.65 -18.50 -5.85
C LYS A 225 -8.00 -17.24 -5.05
N GLY A 226 -7.02 -16.38 -4.80
CA GLY A 226 -7.25 -15.06 -4.20
C GLY A 226 -7.87 -14.08 -5.21
N LEU A 227 -8.25 -12.89 -4.73
CA LEU A 227 -8.85 -11.84 -5.55
C LEU A 227 -7.98 -11.53 -6.79
N PHE A 228 -6.67 -11.41 -6.61
CA PHE A 228 -5.73 -11.16 -7.69
C PHE A 228 -5.75 -12.27 -8.74
N GLU A 229 -5.74 -13.54 -8.35
CA GLU A 229 -5.80 -14.67 -9.28
C GLU A 229 -7.10 -14.68 -10.09
N VAL A 230 -8.22 -14.32 -9.47
CA VAL A 230 -9.51 -14.16 -10.18
C VAL A 230 -9.40 -13.04 -11.22
N ARG A 231 -8.87 -11.87 -10.87
CA ARG A 231 -8.76 -10.74 -11.79
C ARG A 231 -7.72 -10.96 -12.90
N ALA A 232 -6.63 -11.66 -12.58
CA ALA A 232 -5.64 -12.07 -13.57
C ALA A 232 -6.26 -13.03 -14.59
N GLN A 233 -7.09 -13.97 -14.14
CA GLN A 233 -7.81 -14.88 -15.04
C GLN A 233 -8.79 -14.13 -15.95
N GLU A 234 -9.63 -13.25 -15.41
CA GLU A 234 -10.53 -12.39 -16.18
C GLU A 234 -9.76 -11.58 -17.23
N TYR A 235 -8.59 -11.03 -16.84
CA TYR A 235 -7.72 -10.30 -17.75
C TYR A 235 -7.22 -11.18 -18.91
N LEU A 236 -6.74 -12.38 -18.62
CA LEU A 236 -6.25 -13.31 -19.64
C LEU A 236 -7.34 -13.69 -20.65
N GLU A 237 -8.58 -13.87 -20.20
CA GLU A 237 -9.73 -14.14 -21.07
C GLU A 237 -10.07 -12.97 -22.00
N THR A 238 -9.68 -11.75 -21.62
CA THR A 238 -9.89 -10.57 -22.46
C THR A 238 -8.77 -10.34 -23.48
N LEU A 239 -7.65 -11.05 -23.38
CA LEU A 239 -6.57 -10.92 -24.35
C LEU A 239 -7.01 -11.49 -25.70
N PRO A 240 -6.93 -10.72 -26.80
CA PRO A 240 -7.22 -11.28 -28.11
C PRO A 240 -6.21 -12.38 -28.44
N SER A 241 -6.64 -13.43 -29.14
CA SER A 241 -5.80 -14.52 -29.65
C SER A 241 -4.77 -14.09 -30.71
N GLY A 242 -4.41 -12.81 -30.74
CA GLY A 242 -3.59 -12.17 -31.75
C GLY A 242 -3.77 -10.65 -31.69
N GLU A 243 -2.65 -9.96 -31.42
CA GLU A 243 -2.32 -8.60 -31.81
C GLU A 243 -3.28 -7.43 -31.45
N HIS A 244 -2.77 -6.57 -30.55
CA HIS A 244 -3.11 -5.16 -30.30
C HIS A 244 -4.13 -4.80 -29.21
N SER A 245 -3.61 -4.01 -28.25
CA SER A 245 -4.28 -2.94 -27.48
C SER A 245 -4.96 -3.32 -26.15
N GLY A 246 -4.15 -3.48 -25.09
CA GLY A 246 -4.60 -3.58 -23.69
C GLY A 246 -5.11 -2.24 -23.10
N VAL A 247 -4.67 -1.10 -23.63
CA VAL A 247 -4.99 0.21 -23.03
C VAL A 247 -6.41 0.70 -23.38
N ASN A 248 -6.93 0.36 -24.56
CA ASN A 248 -8.30 0.75 -24.94
C ASN A 248 -9.39 -0.03 -24.18
N LYS A 249 -9.05 -1.13 -23.52
CA LYS A 249 -9.99 -1.91 -22.70
C LYS A 249 -10.07 -1.43 -21.26
N PHE A 250 -9.01 -0.79 -20.73
CA PHE A 250 -9.00 -0.18 -19.39
C PHE A 250 -10.16 0.80 -19.20
N LEU A 251 -10.29 1.78 -20.11
CA LEU A 251 -11.36 2.79 -20.04
C LEU A 251 -12.76 2.18 -20.26
N LYS A 252 -12.88 1.13 -21.08
CA LYS A 252 -14.16 0.43 -21.30
C LYS A 252 -14.58 -0.44 -20.11
N GLY A 253 -13.63 -1.07 -19.41
CA GLY A 253 -13.88 -1.90 -18.22
C GLY A 253 -14.28 -1.08 -16.99
N LEU A 254 -13.71 0.12 -16.83
CA LEU A 254 -14.10 1.07 -15.79
C LEU A 254 -15.53 1.59 -16.00
N GLY A 255 -15.84 2.04 -17.22
CA GLY A 255 -17.17 2.57 -17.54
C GLY A 255 -18.31 1.53 -17.41
N ASN A 256 -18.03 0.24 -17.61
CA ASN A 256 -19.04 -0.81 -17.47
C ASN A 256 -19.28 -1.25 -16.03
N LYS A 257 -18.26 -1.21 -15.15
CA LYS A 257 -18.43 -1.60 -13.73
C LYS A 257 -19.10 -0.49 -12.89
N MET A 258 -18.95 0.78 -13.27
CA MET A 258 -19.69 1.91 -12.65
C MET A 258 -21.19 1.93 -12.97
N LYS A 259 -21.65 1.18 -13.98
CA LYS A 259 -23.09 1.01 -14.27
C LYS A 259 -23.78 0.07 -13.30
N PHE A 260 -23.04 -0.80 -12.60
CA PHE A 260 -23.60 -1.69 -11.58
C PHE A 260 -23.91 -0.96 -10.26
N LEU A 261 -23.31 0.21 -10.02
CA LEU A 261 -23.60 1.06 -8.86
C LEU A 261 -24.85 1.95 -9.05
N HIS A 262 -25.40 2.00 -10.27
CA HIS A 262 -26.57 2.84 -10.60
C HIS A 262 -27.89 2.07 -10.69
N LYS A 263 -27.90 0.75 -10.45
CA LYS A 263 -29.15 -0.01 -10.46
C LYS A 263 -29.69 -0.15 -9.04
N LYS A 264 -30.61 0.78 -8.74
CA LYS A 264 -31.48 0.86 -7.56
C LYS A 264 -32.28 -0.43 -7.33
#